data_AF-A0AA40EBJ1-F1
#
_entry.id   AF-A0AA40EBJ1-F1
#
_cell.length_a   1.000
_cell.length_b   1.000
_cell.length_c   1.000
_cell.angle_alpha   90.00
_cell.angle_beta   90.00
_cell.angle_gamma   90.00
#
_symmetry.space_group_name_H-M   'P 1'
#
loop_
_entity.id
_entity.type
_entity.pdbx_description
1 polymer ?
#
loop_
_entity_poly.entity_id
_entity_poly.type
_entity_poly.pdbx_seq_one_letter_code
_entity_poly.pdbx_strand_id
1 'polypeptide(L)'
;MSIRLKHPSAILHHQSHQPQQPSDALTSYYYSISNTRTTARMMFINLLAFALAATGISGLATPLVEGDSPDTLQARACAPTKPADLPIQPGAISGCCKWHAVVAGDTCWGIQQKYKLSDAQFSDLNTKVGHGDACVVWKDYYVCVGK
;
A
#
# COMPACT_ATOMS: atom_id res chain seq x y z
N MET A 1 37.95 5.22 -62.55
CA MET A 1 37.55 3.81 -62.36
C MET A 1 37.72 3.51 -60.86
N SER A 2 36.68 3.77 -60.06
CA SER A 2 36.74 3.62 -58.60
C SER A 2 35.78 2.51 -58.19
N ILE A 3 36.35 1.45 -57.63
CA ILE A 3 35.65 0.20 -57.30
C ILE A 3 34.99 0.41 -55.92
N ARG A 4 33.65 0.40 -55.86
CA ARG A 4 32.92 0.34 -54.59
C ARG A 4 33.02 -1.08 -54.03
N LEU A 5 33.80 -1.28 -52.97
CA LEU A 5 33.72 -2.49 -52.14
C LEU A 5 32.52 -2.36 -51.20
N LYS A 6 31.48 -3.13 -51.52
CA LYS A 6 30.26 -3.30 -50.73
C LYS A 6 30.59 -4.17 -49.52
N HIS A 7 30.66 -3.57 -48.33
CA HIS A 7 30.77 -4.31 -47.07
C HIS A 7 29.36 -4.73 -46.61
N PRO A 8 29.07 -6.02 -46.39
CA PRO A 8 27.86 -6.44 -45.71
C PRO A 8 28.05 -6.31 -44.20
N SER A 9 27.25 -5.44 -43.57
CA SER A 9 27.10 -5.40 -42.12
C SER A 9 26.37 -6.66 -41.65
N ALA A 10 27.11 -7.63 -41.12
CA ALA A 10 26.54 -8.73 -40.36
C ALA A 10 26.21 -8.23 -38.95
N ILE A 11 24.91 -8.09 -38.65
CA ILE A 11 24.41 -7.79 -37.31
C ILE A 11 24.49 -9.09 -36.50
N LEU A 12 25.53 -9.22 -35.67
CA LEU A 12 25.58 -10.21 -34.60
C LEU A 12 24.66 -9.76 -33.47
N HIS A 13 23.52 -10.43 -33.32
CA HIS A 13 22.68 -10.35 -32.12
C HIS A 13 23.47 -10.94 -30.94
N HIS A 14 24.20 -10.09 -30.21
CA HIS A 14 24.77 -10.45 -28.92
C HIS A 14 23.65 -10.43 -27.88
N GLN A 15 22.98 -11.56 -27.73
CA GLN A 15 22.04 -11.76 -26.64
C GLN A 15 22.84 -11.94 -25.35
N SER A 16 22.94 -10.87 -24.57
CA SER A 16 23.49 -10.90 -23.22
C SER A 16 22.54 -11.71 -22.32
N HIS A 17 22.83 -13.00 -22.15
CA HIS A 17 22.30 -13.75 -21.01
C HIS A 17 22.81 -13.08 -19.73
N GLN A 18 21.97 -12.30 -19.08
CA GLN A 18 22.21 -11.88 -17.71
C GLN A 18 22.13 -13.10 -16.79
N PRO A 19 23.02 -13.23 -15.79
CA PRO A 19 22.88 -14.23 -14.74
C PRO A 19 21.64 -13.90 -13.90
N GLN A 20 20.69 -14.84 -13.81
CA GLN A 20 19.53 -14.72 -12.92
C GLN A 20 19.99 -14.62 -11.47
N GLN A 21 19.70 -13.48 -10.84
CA GLN A 21 19.75 -13.29 -9.39
C GLN A 21 18.49 -13.89 -8.71
N PRO A 22 18.58 -14.32 -7.43
CA PRO A 22 17.66 -15.26 -6.80
C PRO A 22 16.40 -14.61 -6.19
N SER A 23 15.51 -14.02 -6.99
CA SER A 23 14.25 -13.40 -6.51
C SER A 23 13.06 -14.36 -6.33
N ASP A 24 13.17 -15.60 -6.81
CA ASP A 24 12.00 -16.48 -6.93
C ASP A 24 11.71 -17.29 -5.66
N ALA A 25 12.73 -17.58 -4.85
CA ALA A 25 12.57 -18.39 -3.64
C ALA A 25 11.81 -17.65 -2.52
N LEU A 26 12.10 -16.36 -2.31
CA LEU A 26 11.44 -15.55 -1.28
C LEU A 26 9.97 -15.27 -1.63
N THR A 27 9.68 -15.05 -2.91
CA THR A 27 8.32 -14.84 -3.40
C THR A 27 7.48 -16.11 -3.26
N SER A 28 8.05 -17.27 -3.62
CA SER A 28 7.38 -18.57 -3.45
C SER A 28 7.15 -18.94 -1.98
N TYR A 29 8.13 -18.64 -1.10
CA TYR A 29 8.01 -18.85 0.34
C TYR A 29 6.93 -17.96 0.96
N TYR A 30 6.89 -16.67 0.60
CA TYR A 30 5.88 -15.73 1.09
C TYR A 30 4.47 -16.07 0.58
N TYR A 31 4.34 -16.51 -0.67
CA TYR A 31 3.07 -16.97 -1.24
C TYR A 31 2.57 -18.26 -0.56
N SER A 32 3.47 -19.19 -0.27
CA SER A 32 3.14 -20.44 0.45
C SER A 32 2.73 -20.19 1.91
N ILE A 33 3.38 -19.27 2.62
CA ILE A 33 2.99 -18.84 3.98
C ILE A 33 1.62 -18.13 3.96
N SER A 34 1.35 -17.33 2.93
CA SER A 34 0.07 -16.63 2.78
C SER A 34 -1.08 -17.61 2.50
N ASN A 35 -0.85 -18.63 1.65
CA ASN A 35 -1.85 -19.64 1.34
C ASN A 35 -2.12 -20.59 2.52
N THR A 36 -1.09 -20.99 3.27
CA THR A 36 -1.25 -21.83 4.48
C THR A 36 -2.00 -21.11 5.60
N ARG A 37 -1.83 -19.79 5.77
CA ARG A 37 -2.63 -18.99 6.72
C ARG A 37 -4.10 -18.85 6.31
N THR A 38 -4.39 -18.93 5.02
CA THR A 38 -5.75 -18.79 4.48
C THR A 38 -6.54 -20.10 4.57
N THR A 39 -5.91 -21.25 4.31
CA THR A 39 -6.56 -22.57 4.46
C THR A 39 -6.71 -23.01 5.91
N ALA A 40 -5.74 -22.72 6.79
CA ALA A 40 -5.86 -23.04 8.22
C ALA A 40 -6.97 -22.24 8.92
N ARG A 41 -7.22 -20.98 8.51
CA ARG A 41 -8.32 -20.16 9.03
C ARG A 41 -9.72 -20.64 8.62
N MET A 42 -9.85 -21.40 7.54
CA MET A 42 -11.15 -21.92 7.08
C MET A 42 -11.54 -23.27 7.68
N MET A 43 -10.61 -24.04 8.26
CA MET A 43 -10.92 -25.39 8.74
C MET A 43 -11.34 -25.50 10.22
N PHE A 44 -11.21 -24.44 11.03
CA PHE A 44 -11.58 -24.50 12.46
C PHE A 44 -12.99 -24.01 12.81
N ILE A 45 -13.74 -23.45 11.86
CA ILE A 45 -15.05 -22.83 12.15
C ILE A 45 -16.21 -23.86 12.11
N ASN A 46 -16.05 -25.00 11.43
CA ASN A 46 -17.16 -25.92 11.16
C ASN A 46 -17.27 -27.16 12.07
N LEU A 47 -16.55 -27.25 13.19
CA LEU A 47 -16.65 -28.40 14.12
C LEU A 47 -17.29 -28.10 15.48
N LEU A 48 -17.78 -26.87 15.74
CA LEU A 48 -18.39 -26.49 17.02
C LEU A 48 -19.91 -26.21 16.95
N ALA A 49 -20.58 -26.50 15.82
CA ALA A 49 -21.97 -26.11 15.60
C ALA A 49 -23.02 -27.24 15.68
N PHE A 50 -22.72 -28.39 16.30
CA PHE A 50 -23.73 -29.45 16.50
C PHE A 50 -23.63 -30.08 17.90
N ALA A 51 -23.89 -29.30 18.94
CA ALA A 51 -24.34 -29.85 20.21
C ALA A 51 -25.18 -28.83 20.98
N LEU A 52 -26.41 -29.25 21.31
CA LEU A 52 -27.30 -28.76 22.37
C LEU A 52 -27.98 -27.40 22.17
N ALA A 53 -29.29 -27.46 21.92
CA ALA A 53 -30.25 -26.71 22.73
C ALA A 53 -31.67 -27.29 22.55
N ALA A 54 -32.03 -28.23 23.43
CA ALA A 54 -33.41 -28.55 23.75
C ALA A 54 -33.63 -28.31 25.24
N THR A 55 -33.92 -27.07 25.62
CA THR A 55 -34.70 -26.72 26.82
C THR A 55 -35.23 -25.29 26.64
N GLY A 56 -36.54 -25.18 26.54
CA GLY A 56 -37.23 -23.90 26.55
C GLY A 56 -37.11 -23.25 27.93
N ILE A 57 -36.57 -22.04 27.95
CA ILE A 57 -36.73 -21.10 29.05
C ILE A 57 -37.25 -19.78 28.47
N SER A 58 -38.50 -19.47 28.80
CA SER A 58 -39.10 -18.16 28.65
C SER A 58 -38.43 -17.22 29.64
N GLY A 59 -37.52 -16.38 29.15
CA GLY A 59 -36.78 -15.40 29.95
C GLY A 59 -36.71 -14.07 29.23
N LEU A 60 -37.07 -13.02 29.97
CA LEU A 60 -37.20 -11.61 29.59
C LEU A 60 -36.34 -11.13 28.41
N ALA A 61 -37.01 -10.55 27.42
CA ALA A 61 -36.39 -9.82 26.32
C ALA A 61 -35.62 -8.59 26.86
N THR A 62 -34.30 -8.71 26.93
CA THR A 62 -33.42 -7.56 26.76
C THR A 62 -33.48 -7.13 25.28
N PRO A 63 -33.51 -5.82 24.97
CA PRO A 63 -33.30 -5.40 23.59
C PRO A 63 -31.82 -5.67 23.27
N LEU A 64 -31.54 -6.81 22.65
CA LEU A 64 -30.27 -7.01 21.96
C LEU A 64 -30.34 -6.13 20.72
N VAL A 65 -29.59 -5.04 20.75
CA VAL A 65 -29.34 -4.17 19.61
C VAL A 65 -28.86 -5.04 18.46
N GLU A 66 -29.71 -5.16 17.43
CA GLU A 66 -29.36 -5.78 16.16
C GLU A 66 -28.36 -4.89 15.42
N GLY A 67 -27.22 -5.50 15.05
CA GLY A 67 -26.45 -5.06 13.89
C GLY A 67 -25.12 -4.37 14.17
N ASP A 68 -24.18 -5.03 14.83
CA ASP A 68 -22.75 -4.73 14.60
C ASP A 68 -22.17 -5.84 13.72
N SER A 69 -21.94 -5.49 12.45
CA SER A 69 -21.20 -6.29 11.47
C SER A 69 -19.74 -6.50 11.93
N PRO A 70 -19.03 -7.54 11.44
CA PRO A 70 -17.64 -7.72 11.79
C PRO A 70 -16.78 -6.77 10.95
N ASP A 71 -16.74 -5.48 11.32
CA ASP A 71 -15.67 -4.58 10.89
C ASP A 71 -14.67 -4.44 12.05
N THR A 72 -13.76 -5.40 12.08
CA THR A 72 -12.62 -5.45 12.99
C THR A 72 -11.80 -4.17 12.88
N LEU A 73 -11.65 -3.46 14.01
CA LEU A 73 -10.72 -2.34 14.20
C LEU A 73 -10.98 -1.15 13.29
N GLN A 74 -12.14 -0.52 13.45
CA GLN A 74 -12.27 0.91 13.15
C GLN A 74 -11.28 1.65 14.08
N ALA A 75 -10.05 1.83 13.59
CA ALA A 75 -9.20 2.92 14.03
C ALA A 75 -10.11 4.14 14.12
N ARG A 76 -9.93 4.99 15.14
CA ARG A 76 -10.55 6.32 15.15
C ARG A 76 -10.05 7.04 13.91
N ALA A 77 -10.74 6.80 12.79
CA ALA A 77 -10.46 7.40 11.53
C ALA A 77 -10.69 8.87 11.80
N CYS A 78 -9.66 9.68 11.63
CA CYS A 78 -9.90 11.07 11.31
C CYS A 78 -10.98 11.09 10.21
N ALA A 79 -11.86 12.08 10.20
CA ALA A 79 -12.57 12.36 8.97
C ALA A 79 -11.47 12.74 7.95
N PRO A 80 -11.22 11.96 6.88
CA PRO A 80 -10.26 12.36 5.87
C PRO A 80 -10.93 13.45 5.02
N THR A 81 -11.17 14.61 5.60
CA THR A 81 -11.54 15.80 4.84
C THR A 81 -10.27 16.26 4.14
N LYS A 82 -10.05 15.68 2.95
CA LYS A 82 -9.17 16.27 1.94
C LYS A 82 -9.55 17.76 1.84
N PRO A 83 -8.62 18.70 2.01
CA PRO A 83 -8.96 20.09 1.83
C PRO A 83 -9.35 20.35 0.35
N ALA A 84 -10.38 21.17 0.15
CA ALA A 84 -11.04 21.32 -1.15
C ALA A 84 -10.22 22.12 -2.17
N ASP A 85 -9.26 22.92 -1.70
CA ASP A 85 -8.71 24.02 -2.49
C ASP A 85 -7.64 23.60 -3.49
N LEU A 86 -7.01 22.43 -3.31
CA LEU A 86 -5.92 21.94 -4.16
C LEU A 86 -6.05 20.43 -4.49
N PRO A 87 -5.48 19.97 -5.63
CA PRO A 87 -5.35 18.55 -5.94
C PRO A 87 -4.44 17.80 -4.94
N ILE A 88 -4.58 16.47 -4.85
CA ILE A 88 -3.64 15.61 -4.11
C ILE A 88 -2.54 15.13 -5.07
N GLN A 89 -1.28 15.16 -4.63
CA GLN A 89 -0.19 14.60 -5.40
C GLN A 89 -0.36 13.08 -5.52
N PRO A 90 -0.22 12.49 -6.73
CA PRO A 90 -0.36 11.06 -6.93
C PRO A 90 0.49 10.25 -5.94
N GLY A 91 -0.03 9.09 -5.53
CA GLY A 91 0.68 8.19 -4.62
C GLY A 91 0.42 8.41 -3.13
N ALA A 92 -0.29 9.48 -2.75
CA ALA A 92 -0.79 9.62 -1.38
C ALA A 92 -1.72 8.45 -1.01
N ILE A 93 -1.56 7.93 0.20
CA ILE A 93 -2.36 6.80 0.72
C ILE A 93 -3.85 7.11 0.86
N SER A 94 -4.68 6.07 0.80
CA SER A 94 -6.07 6.15 1.27
C SER A 94 -6.09 6.24 2.80
N GLY A 95 -6.99 7.07 3.34
CA GLY A 95 -7.12 7.28 4.79
C GLY A 95 -6.06 8.20 5.39
N CYS A 96 -5.46 9.09 4.59
CA CYS A 96 -4.62 10.15 5.14
C CYS A 96 -5.44 11.11 6.03
N CYS A 97 -4.91 11.39 7.22
CA CYS A 97 -5.55 12.20 8.24
C CYS A 97 -4.99 13.60 8.39
N LYS A 98 -3.77 13.82 7.90
CA LYS A 98 -3.10 15.11 7.96
C LYS A 98 -2.50 15.41 6.61
N TRP A 99 -2.84 16.57 6.08
CA TRP A 99 -2.39 17.04 4.77
C TRP A 99 -1.50 18.26 4.92
N HIS A 100 -0.51 18.36 4.05
CA HIS A 100 0.32 19.55 3.91
C HIS A 100 0.10 20.15 2.51
N ALA A 101 -0.32 21.41 2.45
CA ALA A 101 -0.36 22.17 1.20
C ALA A 101 1.05 22.61 0.84
N VAL A 102 1.58 22.09 -0.26
CA VAL A 102 2.92 22.41 -0.72
C VAL A 102 2.91 23.81 -1.32
N VAL A 103 3.69 24.72 -0.74
CA VAL A 103 3.87 26.09 -1.23
C VAL A 103 5.24 26.28 -1.88
N ALA A 104 5.45 27.44 -2.47
CA ALA A 104 6.74 27.77 -3.07
C ALA A 104 7.86 27.77 -2.00
N GLY A 105 8.94 27.03 -2.27
CA GLY A 105 10.08 26.90 -1.36
C GLY A 105 10.03 25.69 -0.43
N ASP A 106 8.92 24.95 -0.38
CA ASP A 106 8.88 23.67 0.33
C ASP A 106 9.79 22.65 -0.34
N THR A 107 10.42 21.83 0.49
CA THR A 107 11.24 20.69 0.08
C THR A 107 10.79 19.46 0.84
N CYS A 108 11.04 18.26 0.30
CA CYS A 108 10.75 17.02 1.03
C CYS A 108 11.39 17.02 2.42
N TRP A 109 12.67 17.38 2.49
CA TRP A 109 13.39 17.47 3.76
C TRP A 109 12.73 18.46 4.73
N GLY A 110 12.37 19.66 4.27
CA GLY A 110 11.70 20.66 5.10
C GLY A 110 10.35 20.18 5.65
N ILE A 111 9.54 19.52 4.82
CA ILE A 111 8.25 18.93 5.22
C ILE A 111 8.49 17.79 6.22
N GLN A 112 9.41 16.87 5.92
CA GLN A 112 9.79 15.76 6.79
C GLN A 112 10.20 16.25 8.19
N GLN A 113 11.07 17.27 8.27
CA GLN A 113 11.48 17.85 9.56
C GLN A 113 10.31 18.49 10.29
N LYS A 114 9.46 19.25 9.59
CA LYS A 114 8.28 19.91 10.17
C LYS A 114 7.31 18.92 10.82
N TYR A 115 7.09 17.78 10.19
CA TYR A 115 6.16 16.76 10.68
C TYR A 115 6.83 15.59 11.41
N LYS A 116 8.16 15.66 11.62
CA LYS A 116 8.97 14.62 12.29
C LYS A 116 8.82 13.24 11.64
N LEU A 117 8.81 13.22 10.31
CA LEU A 117 8.77 11.99 9.51
C LEU A 117 10.18 11.64 9.04
N SER A 118 10.53 10.35 9.08
CA SER A 118 11.68 9.87 8.31
C SER A 118 11.37 9.89 6.81
N ASP A 119 12.40 9.83 5.98
CA ASP A 119 12.24 9.73 4.52
C ASP A 119 11.36 8.53 4.12
N ALA A 120 11.59 7.37 4.77
CA ALA A 120 10.78 6.16 4.58
C ALA A 120 9.32 6.36 4.98
N GLN A 121 9.05 7.04 6.10
CA GLN A 121 7.68 7.30 6.52
C GLN A 121 6.96 8.26 5.56
N PHE A 122 7.64 9.31 5.10
CA PHE A 122 7.03 10.29 4.20
C PHE A 122 6.69 9.70 2.84
N SER A 123 7.56 8.86 2.32
CA SER A 123 7.37 8.13 1.05
C SER A 123 6.36 6.98 1.17
N ASP A 124 6.29 6.27 2.31
CA ASP A 124 5.23 5.30 2.58
C ASP A 124 3.84 5.96 2.57
N LEU A 125 3.76 7.20 3.06
CA LEU A 125 2.54 8.01 3.00
C LEU A 125 2.25 8.56 1.59
N ASN A 126 3.26 8.62 0.71
CA ASN A 126 3.20 9.26 -0.60
C ASN A 126 4.02 8.48 -1.65
N THR A 127 3.61 7.28 -2.01
CA THR A 127 4.39 6.30 -2.82
C THR A 127 4.96 6.78 -4.16
N LYS A 128 4.55 7.96 -4.68
CA LYS A 128 5.09 8.55 -5.92
C LYS A 128 5.81 9.89 -5.73
N VAL A 129 6.02 10.39 -4.50
CA VAL A 129 6.92 11.54 -4.30
C VAL A 129 8.39 11.15 -4.45
N GLY A 130 8.74 9.87 -4.31
CA GLY A 130 10.14 9.42 -4.30
C GLY A 130 10.76 9.48 -2.90
N HIS A 131 12.09 9.36 -2.84
CA HIS A 131 12.88 9.22 -1.61
C HIS A 131 14.20 9.97 -1.73
N GLY A 132 14.74 10.47 -0.62
CA GLY A 132 16.03 11.15 -0.58
C GLY A 132 16.14 12.25 -1.64
N ASP A 133 17.21 12.23 -2.42
CA ASP A 133 17.47 13.23 -3.47
C ASP A 133 16.49 13.13 -4.66
N ALA A 134 15.82 11.99 -4.84
CA ALA A 134 14.79 11.80 -5.87
C ALA A 134 13.40 12.25 -5.39
N CYS A 135 13.28 12.75 -4.15
CA CYS A 135 12.00 13.18 -3.62
C CYS A 135 11.55 14.52 -4.22
N VAL A 136 10.34 14.54 -4.77
CA VAL A 136 9.73 15.70 -5.43
C VAL A 136 8.32 15.94 -4.89
N VAL A 137 8.09 17.16 -4.40
CA VAL A 137 6.76 17.66 -4.03
C VAL A 137 6.31 18.73 -5.03
N TRP A 138 5.04 18.70 -5.41
CA TRP A 138 4.49 19.63 -6.39
C TRP A 138 3.86 20.82 -5.70
N LYS A 139 4.31 22.03 -6.03
CA LYS A 139 3.64 23.26 -5.58
C LYS A 139 2.16 23.22 -5.96
N ASP A 140 1.31 23.73 -5.07
CA ASP A 140 -0.15 23.79 -5.23
C ASP A 140 -0.80 22.39 -5.24
N TYR A 141 -0.18 21.42 -4.56
CA TYR A 141 -0.74 20.10 -4.27
C TYR A 141 -0.72 19.78 -2.78
N TYR A 142 -1.55 18.82 -2.37
CA TYR A 142 -1.49 18.18 -1.07
C TYR A 142 -0.62 16.92 -1.07
N VAL A 143 0.19 16.78 -0.02
CA VAL A 143 0.87 15.53 0.35
C VAL A 143 0.42 15.07 1.73
N CYS A 144 0.41 13.75 1.93
CA CYS A 144 0.04 13.15 3.18
C CYS A 144 1.18 13.24 4.20
N VAL A 145 0.88 13.65 5.43
CA VAL A 145 1.86 13.78 6.52
C VAL A 145 1.42 13.07 7.81
N GLY A 146 0.35 12.27 7.76
CA GLY A 146 -0.05 11.41 8.86
C GLY A 146 -1.38 10.69 8.64
N LYS A 147 -1.50 9.50 9.24
CA LYS A 147 -2.75 8.79 9.52
C LYS A 147 -3.28 9.17 10.91
#